data_AF-A0A0S9MUL8-F1
#
_entry.id   AF-A0A0S9MUL8-F1
#
_cell.length_a   1.000
_cell.length_b   1.000
_cell.length_c   1.000
_cell.angle_alpha   90.00
_cell.angle_beta   90.00
_cell.angle_gamma   90.00
#
_symmetry.space_group_name_H-M   'P 1'
#
loop_
_entity.id
_entity.type
_entity.pdbx_description
1 polymer ?
#
loop_
_entity_poly.entity_id
_entity_poly.type
_entity_poly.pdbx_seq_one_letter_code
_entity_poly.pdbx_strand_id
1 'polypeptide(L)'
;MSLPTEIIDRLFHRLSGAYMSAWDRAIGNTPINDVKSAWAHELSEFGRSRESMTRIGWALDNLPDRPPSAPEFKRLCRQAPMVEELALPMPKADPKKVYAELSKLAPIKAAMSAVTSSGNKEWAHRILASHDQGDKILPYTLKCAREAVGQQFSEVSA
;
A
#
# COMPACT_ATOMS: atom_id res chain seq x y z
N MET A 1 -10.44 9.77 -28.29
CA MET A 1 -11.85 9.53 -27.91
C MET A 1 -12.27 10.67 -27.00
N SER A 2 -13.18 11.54 -27.41
CA SER A 2 -13.72 12.65 -26.61
C SER A 2 -14.86 12.17 -25.72
N LEU A 3 -15.16 12.93 -24.67
CA LEU A 3 -16.30 12.68 -23.80
C LEU A 3 -17.63 12.96 -24.55
N PRO A 4 -18.73 12.20 -24.30
CA PRO A 4 -20.02 12.44 -24.96
C PRO A 4 -20.52 13.88 -24.77
N THR A 5 -21.03 14.48 -25.84
CA THR A 5 -21.48 15.88 -25.87
C THR A 5 -22.59 16.17 -24.85
N GLU A 6 -23.53 15.24 -24.64
CA GLU A 6 -24.62 15.40 -23.67
C GLU A 6 -24.11 15.60 -22.23
N ILE A 7 -23.02 14.94 -21.85
CA ILE A 7 -22.44 15.08 -20.50
C ILE A 7 -21.78 16.46 -20.37
N ILE A 8 -21.08 16.91 -21.41
CA ILE A 8 -20.47 18.24 -21.45
C ILE A 8 -21.55 19.32 -21.39
N ASP A 9 -22.67 19.15 -22.09
CA ASP A 9 -23.78 20.10 -22.05
C ASP A 9 -24.38 20.21 -20.64
N ARG A 10 -24.60 19.09 -19.95
CA ARG A 10 -25.08 19.08 -18.56
C ARG A 10 -24.08 19.73 -17.60
N LEU A 11 -22.78 19.48 -17.80
CA LEU A 11 -21.71 20.07 -17.00
C LEU A 11 -21.68 21.60 -17.18
N PHE A 12 -21.75 22.08 -18.42
CA PHE A 12 -21.80 23.51 -18.71
C PHE A 12 -23.05 24.15 -18.14
N HIS A 13 -24.21 23.49 -18.23
CA HIS A 13 -25.44 23.98 -17.61
C HIS A 13 -25.30 24.13 -16.08
N ARG A 14 -24.67 23.16 -15.41
CA ARG A 14 -24.40 23.21 -13.97
C ARG A 14 -23.43 24.34 -13.61
N LEU A 15 -22.34 24.53 -14.37
CA LEU A 15 -21.36 25.59 -14.14
C LEU A 15 -21.97 26.99 -14.39
N SER A 16 -22.75 27.15 -15.45
CA SER A 16 -23.52 28.38 -15.71
C SER A 16 -24.45 28.71 -14.54
N GLY A 17 -25.13 27.70 -13.97
CA GLY A 17 -25.99 27.91 -12.80
C GLY A 17 -25.23 28.28 -11.52
N ALA A 18 -24.05 27.70 -11.29
CA ALA A 18 -23.25 27.94 -10.09
C ALA A 18 -22.54 29.31 -10.11
N TYR A 19 -21.98 29.70 -11.25
CA TYR A 19 -21.14 30.90 -11.38
C TYR A 19 -21.84 32.08 -12.07
N MET A 20 -23.01 31.85 -12.68
CA MET A 20 -23.83 32.87 -13.34
C MET A 20 -22.99 33.73 -14.30
N SER A 21 -23.10 35.07 -14.20
CA SER A 21 -22.37 36.02 -15.06
C SER A 21 -20.84 35.88 -15.01
N ALA A 22 -20.26 35.29 -13.96
CA ALA A 22 -18.81 35.07 -13.90
C ALA A 22 -18.37 34.00 -14.91
N TRP A 23 -19.21 33.01 -15.18
CA TRP A 23 -18.95 31.96 -16.17
C TRP A 23 -18.95 32.53 -17.60
N ASP A 24 -19.95 33.35 -17.93
CA ASP A 24 -20.03 33.99 -19.25
C ASP A 24 -18.81 34.88 -19.51
N ARG A 25 -18.36 35.62 -18.48
CA ARG A 25 -17.12 36.40 -18.54
C ARG A 25 -15.87 35.53 -18.72
N ALA A 26 -15.83 34.35 -18.10
CA ALA A 26 -14.69 33.43 -18.19
C ALA A 26 -14.57 32.78 -19.58
N ILE A 27 -15.69 32.52 -20.25
CA ILE A 27 -15.71 32.01 -21.64
C ILE A 27 -15.27 33.10 -22.63
N GLY A 28 -15.62 34.36 -22.34
CA GLY A 28 -15.32 35.50 -23.20
C GLY A 28 -16.08 35.43 -24.52
N ASN A 29 -15.41 35.76 -25.63
CA ASN A 29 -16.01 35.81 -26.97
C ASN A 29 -15.81 34.52 -27.78
N THR A 30 -15.27 33.46 -27.17
CA THR A 30 -14.99 32.21 -27.87
C THR A 30 -16.30 31.49 -28.20
N PRO A 31 -16.47 30.93 -29.42
CA PRO A 31 -17.64 30.12 -29.75
C PRO A 31 -17.82 28.98 -28.75
N ILE A 32 -19.01 28.87 -28.17
CA ILE A 32 -19.28 27.90 -27.09
C ILE A 32 -18.99 26.45 -27.52
N ASN A 33 -19.17 26.13 -28.80
CA ASN A 33 -18.92 24.80 -29.34
C ASN A 33 -17.43 24.45 -29.34
N ASP A 34 -16.55 25.42 -29.55
CA ASP A 34 -15.10 25.21 -29.50
C ASP A 34 -14.65 24.98 -28.06
N VAL A 35 -15.21 25.75 -27.12
CA VAL A 35 -14.95 25.57 -25.69
C VAL A 35 -15.43 24.20 -25.23
N LYS A 36 -16.66 23.79 -25.59
CA LYS A 36 -17.18 22.46 -25.28
C LYS A 36 -16.30 21.35 -25.87
N SER A 37 -15.83 21.52 -27.10
CA SER A 37 -14.95 20.56 -27.77
C SER A 37 -13.60 20.42 -27.05
N ALA A 38 -13.01 21.54 -26.63
CA ALA A 38 -11.78 21.55 -25.83
C ALA A 38 -11.97 20.85 -24.47
N TRP A 39 -13.07 21.15 -23.78
CA TRP A 39 -13.41 20.49 -22.52
C TRP A 39 -13.68 18.98 -22.70
N ALA A 40 -14.36 18.60 -23.77
CA ALA A 40 -14.63 17.19 -24.09
C ALA A 40 -13.34 16.40 -24.34
N HIS A 41 -12.32 17.05 -24.91
CA HIS A 41 -11.00 16.47 -25.10
C HIS A 41 -10.24 16.36 -23.78
N GLU A 42 -10.17 17.44 -23.00
CA GLU A 42 -9.43 17.46 -21.73
C GLU A 42 -9.96 16.45 -20.71
N LEU A 43 -11.28 16.32 -20.62
CA LEU A 43 -11.97 15.42 -19.69
C LEU A 43 -12.15 14.02 -20.25
N SER A 44 -11.67 13.72 -21.46
CA SER A 44 -11.80 12.41 -22.10
C SER A 44 -11.29 11.24 -21.24
N GLU A 45 -10.32 11.47 -20.36
CA GLU A 45 -9.81 10.47 -19.43
C GLU A 45 -10.88 9.95 -18.47
N PHE A 46 -11.84 10.80 -18.10
CA PHE A 46 -12.89 10.46 -17.15
C PHE A 46 -14.10 9.76 -17.80
N GLY A 47 -14.20 9.78 -19.13
CA GLY A 47 -15.28 9.12 -19.87
C GLY A 47 -15.10 7.62 -20.08
N ARG A 48 -13.97 7.03 -19.64
CA ARG A 48 -13.61 5.63 -19.91
C ARG A 48 -14.28 4.62 -18.97
N SER A 49 -14.58 5.00 -17.73
CA SER A 49 -15.19 4.12 -16.74
C SER A 49 -16.23 4.86 -15.89
N ARG A 50 -17.21 4.12 -15.35
CA ARG A 50 -18.25 4.67 -14.48
C ARG A 50 -17.69 5.31 -13.21
N GLU A 51 -16.64 4.74 -12.64
CA GLU A 51 -15.88 5.30 -11.51
C GLU A 51 -15.11 6.56 -11.86
N SER A 52 -14.62 6.70 -13.10
CA SER A 52 -13.96 7.94 -13.50
C SER A 52 -14.97 9.07 -13.66
N MET A 53 -16.23 8.74 -13.96
CA MET A 53 -17.32 9.68 -14.05
C MET A 53 -17.81 10.18 -12.67
N THR A 54 -17.67 9.38 -11.60
CA THR A 54 -18.00 9.85 -10.23
C THR A 54 -17.05 10.95 -9.76
N ARG A 55 -15.81 10.98 -10.27
CA ARG A 55 -14.85 12.07 -10.00
C ARG A 55 -15.32 13.42 -10.54
N ILE A 56 -15.99 13.44 -11.69
CA ILE A 56 -16.63 14.66 -12.23
C ILE A 56 -17.75 15.12 -11.31
N GLY A 57 -18.58 14.19 -10.82
CA GLY A 57 -19.63 14.49 -9.84
C GLY A 57 -19.06 15.13 -8.57
N TRP A 58 -18.02 14.51 -7.98
CA TRP A 58 -17.34 15.06 -6.81
C TRP A 58 -16.77 16.47 -7.05
N ALA A 59 -16.16 16.71 -8.22
CA ALA A 59 -15.64 18.02 -8.58
C ALA A 59 -16.75 19.08 -8.75
N LEU A 60 -17.95 18.70 -9.19
CA LEU A 60 -19.11 19.59 -9.26
C LEU A 60 -19.70 19.93 -7.89
N ASP A 61 -19.49 19.08 -6.88
CA ASP A 61 -19.88 19.37 -5.49
C ASP A 61 -18.82 20.21 -4.76
N ASN A 62 -17.56 20.15 -5.20
CA ASN A 62 -16.42 20.85 -4.60
C ASN A 62 -15.91 21.98 -5.51
N LEU A 63 -16.83 22.80 -6.01
CA LEU A 63 -16.51 23.89 -6.92
C LEU A 63 -15.77 25.02 -6.19
N PRO A 64 -14.70 25.59 -6.78
CA PRO A 64 -13.98 26.75 -6.24
C PRO A 64 -14.82 28.04 -6.32
N ASP A 65 -14.39 29.12 -5.65
CA ASP A 65 -15.10 30.42 -5.71
C ASP A 65 -15.07 31.08 -7.10
N ARG A 66 -14.02 30.82 -7.89
CA ARG A 66 -13.86 31.35 -9.26
C ARG A 66 -14.15 30.24 -10.29
N PRO A 67 -14.85 30.55 -11.41
CA PRO A 67 -15.04 29.58 -12.48
C PRO A 67 -13.70 29.00 -12.98
N PRO A 68 -13.53 27.66 -12.92
CA PRO A 68 -12.29 27.01 -13.34
C PRO A 68 -12.20 26.90 -14.86
N SER A 69 -10.99 26.95 -15.39
CA SER A 69 -10.68 26.55 -16.77
C SER A 69 -10.72 25.02 -16.94
N ALA A 70 -10.78 24.51 -18.17
CA ALA A 70 -10.77 23.07 -18.46
C ALA A 70 -9.64 22.29 -17.76
N PRO A 71 -8.36 22.73 -17.82
CA PRO A 71 -7.27 22.02 -17.15
C PRO A 71 -7.31 22.15 -15.62
N GLU A 72 -7.86 23.25 -15.07
CA GLU A 72 -8.07 23.41 -13.63
C GLU A 72 -9.14 22.45 -13.13
N PHE A 73 -10.27 22.37 -13.84
CA PHE A 73 -11.34 21.45 -13.51
C PHE A 73 -10.88 19.99 -13.60
N LYS A 74 -10.07 19.65 -14.61
CA LYS A 74 -9.41 18.34 -14.70
C LYS A 74 -8.54 18.02 -13.48
N ARG A 75 -7.76 18.98 -12.99
CA ARG A 75 -6.96 18.79 -11.76
C ARG A 75 -7.86 18.59 -10.54
N LEU A 76 -8.97 19.33 -10.45
CA LEU A 76 -9.96 19.17 -9.39
C LEU A 76 -10.56 17.76 -9.40
N CYS A 77 -10.96 17.24 -10.57
CA CYS A 77 -11.43 15.86 -10.71
C CYS A 77 -10.41 14.82 -10.22
N ARG A 78 -9.10 15.08 -10.36
CA ARG A 78 -8.04 14.17 -9.88
C ARG A 78 -7.84 14.22 -8.37
N GLN A 79 -8.31 15.25 -7.68
CA GLN A 79 -8.27 15.34 -6.22
C GLN A 79 -9.38 14.53 -5.56
N ALA A 80 -10.36 14.05 -6.33
CA ALA A 80 -11.45 13.24 -5.81
C ALA A 80 -10.89 12.01 -5.08
N PRO A 81 -11.31 11.75 -3.84
CA PRO A 81 -10.84 10.62 -3.08
C PRO A 81 -11.16 9.33 -3.85
N MET A 82 -10.18 8.43 -3.92
CA MET A 82 -10.38 7.13 -4.52
C MET A 82 -11.43 6.39 -3.66
N VAL A 83 -12.57 6.05 -4.26
CA VAL A 83 -13.56 5.22 -3.59
C VAL A 83 -12.89 3.87 -3.36
N GLU A 84 -12.58 3.57 -2.11
CA GLU A 84 -12.04 2.28 -1.70
C GLU A 84 -13.07 1.22 -2.08
N GLU A 85 -12.78 0.45 -3.13
CA GLU A 85 -13.61 -0.70 -3.47
C GLU A 85 -13.58 -1.65 -2.27
N LEU A 86 -14.77 -2.01 -1.76
CA LEU A 86 -14.90 -3.06 -0.77
C LEU A 86 -14.32 -4.33 -1.38
N ALA A 87 -13.09 -4.67 -0.97
CA ALA A 87 -12.41 -5.87 -1.42
C ALA A 87 -13.34 -7.06 -1.21
N LEU A 88 -13.55 -7.84 -2.27
CA LEU A 88 -14.27 -9.10 -2.14
C LEU A 88 -13.60 -9.92 -1.04
N PRO A 89 -14.37 -10.55 -0.14
CA PRO A 89 -13.78 -11.40 0.89
C PRO A 89 -12.94 -12.47 0.18
N MET A 90 -11.66 -12.55 0.54
CA MET A 90 -10.75 -13.55 -0.01
C MET A 90 -11.40 -14.93 0.12
N PRO A 91 -11.45 -15.73 -0.96
CA PRO A 91 -11.97 -17.08 -0.87
C PRO A 91 -11.12 -17.85 0.14
N LYS A 92 -11.77 -18.41 1.18
CA LYS A 92 -11.08 -19.23 2.18
C LYS A 92 -10.36 -20.37 1.45
N ALA A 93 -9.09 -20.58 1.78
CA ALA A 93 -8.30 -21.65 1.17
C ALA A 93 -8.98 -23.01 1.39
N ASP A 94 -9.02 -23.83 0.34
CA ASP A 94 -9.57 -25.18 0.41
C ASP A 94 -8.78 -26.01 1.44
N PRO A 95 -9.43 -26.53 2.50
CA PRO A 95 -8.76 -27.25 3.58
C PRO A 95 -7.98 -28.49 3.08
N LYS A 96 -8.39 -29.11 1.97
CA LYS A 96 -7.69 -30.27 1.39
C LYS A 96 -6.33 -29.87 0.83
N LYS A 97 -6.23 -28.71 0.19
CA LYS A 97 -4.96 -28.20 -0.35
C LYS A 97 -4.02 -27.82 0.78
N VAL A 98 -4.54 -27.14 1.81
CA VAL A 98 -3.75 -26.77 3.00
C VAL A 98 -3.14 -28.01 3.66
N TYR A 99 -3.94 -29.07 3.85
CA TYR A 99 -3.45 -30.31 4.44
C TYR A 99 -2.38 -31.00 3.58
N ALA A 100 -2.58 -31.04 2.26
CA ALA A 100 -1.62 -31.63 1.33
C ALA A 100 -0.27 -30.88 1.37
N GLU A 101 -0.29 -29.55 1.40
CA GLU A 101 0.94 -28.75 1.50
C GLU A 101 1.60 -28.89 2.87
N LEU A 102 0.83 -28.87 3.97
CA LEU A 102 1.37 -29.11 5.32
C LEU A 102 2.03 -30.48 5.45
N SER A 103 1.49 -31.50 4.78
CA SER A 103 2.07 -32.85 4.77
C SER A 103 3.43 -32.88 4.07
N LYS A 104 3.62 -32.10 3.00
CA LYS A 104 4.93 -31.97 2.32
C LYS A 104 5.97 -31.28 3.21
N LEU A 105 5.54 -30.38 4.08
CA LEU A 105 6.41 -29.65 5.00
C LEU A 105 6.73 -30.43 6.29
N ALA A 106 6.03 -31.53 6.58
CA ALA A 106 6.26 -32.36 7.75
C ALA A 106 7.73 -32.82 7.95
N PRO A 107 8.45 -33.34 6.94
CA PRO A 107 9.84 -33.75 7.12
C PRO A 107 10.78 -32.58 7.44
N ILE A 108 10.55 -31.41 6.83
CA ILE A 108 11.34 -30.20 7.08
C ILE A 108 11.09 -29.70 8.50
N LYS A 109 9.82 -29.68 8.93
CA LYS A 109 9.45 -29.27 10.28
C LYS A 109 10.03 -30.21 11.35
N ALA A 110 10.03 -31.52 11.08
CA ALA A 110 10.65 -32.52 11.95
C ALA A 110 12.18 -32.33 12.03
N ALA A 111 12.84 -32.11 10.89
CA ALA A 111 14.28 -31.83 10.85
C ALA A 111 14.65 -30.54 11.60
N MET A 112 13.88 -29.45 11.41
CA MET A 112 14.08 -28.20 12.13
C MET A 112 13.83 -28.35 13.64
N SER A 113 12.79 -29.09 14.03
CA SER A 113 12.52 -29.36 15.44
C SER A 113 13.59 -30.24 16.08
N ALA A 114 14.20 -31.16 15.34
CA ALA A 114 15.31 -31.95 15.85
C ALA A 114 16.56 -31.07 16.08
N VAL A 115 16.85 -30.13 15.17
CA VAL A 115 17.97 -29.19 15.29
C VAL A 115 17.80 -28.21 16.45
N THR A 116 16.59 -27.74 16.73
CA THR A 116 16.34 -26.87 17.89
C THR A 116 16.23 -27.63 19.20
N SER A 117 15.82 -28.90 19.18
CA SER A 117 15.77 -29.77 20.36
C SER A 117 17.14 -30.33 20.76
N SER A 118 18.07 -30.57 19.82
CA SER A 118 19.50 -30.71 20.14
C SER A 118 19.99 -29.33 20.55
N GLY A 119 19.98 -29.08 21.86
CA GLY A 119 19.94 -27.74 22.43
C GLY A 119 20.95 -26.81 21.79
N ASN A 120 20.49 -25.64 21.34
CA ASN A 120 21.31 -24.58 20.73
C ASN A 120 22.52 -24.12 21.58
N LYS A 121 22.68 -24.67 22.79
CA LYS A 121 23.73 -24.41 23.78
C LYS A 121 24.52 -25.66 24.19
N GLU A 122 24.28 -26.82 23.58
CA GLU A 122 24.99 -28.09 23.89
C GLU A 122 26.50 -27.95 23.67
N TRP A 123 26.91 -27.21 22.63
CA TRP A 123 28.32 -26.90 22.38
C TRP A 123 28.95 -26.12 23.55
N ALA A 124 28.20 -25.21 24.17
CA ALA A 124 28.69 -24.38 25.28
C ALA A 124 28.81 -25.19 26.57
N HIS A 125 27.84 -26.05 26.87
CA HIS A 125 27.92 -26.98 28.01
C HIS A 125 29.11 -27.94 27.88
N ARG A 126 29.38 -28.46 26.67
CA ARG A 126 30.54 -29.34 26.43
C ARG A 126 31.87 -28.64 26.69
N ILE A 127 32.02 -27.38 26.27
CA ILE A 127 33.24 -26.60 26.50
C ILE A 127 33.47 -26.35 28.00
N LEU A 128 32.41 -26.04 28.75
CA LEU A 128 32.50 -25.84 30.20
C LEU A 128 32.90 -27.13 30.93
N ALA A 129 32.32 -28.27 30.54
CA ALA A 129 32.66 -29.57 31.12
C ALA A 129 34.13 -29.97 30.86
N SER A 130 34.66 -29.73 29.66
CA SER A 130 36.09 -29.98 29.36
C SER A 130 37.03 -29.07 30.16
N HIS A 131 36.65 -27.80 30.37
CA HIS A 131 37.43 -26.90 31.22
C HIS A 131 37.44 -27.35 32.70
N ASP A 132 36.30 -27.80 33.22
CA ASP A 132 36.21 -28.32 34.59
C ASP A 132 37.03 -29.62 34.77
N GLN A 133 37.23 -30.38 33.69
CA GLN A 133 38.13 -31.55 33.65
C GLN A 133 39.62 -31.19 33.55
N GLY A 134 39.97 -29.89 33.42
CA GLY A 134 41.34 -29.40 33.43
C GLY A 134 41.98 -29.22 32.06
N ASP A 135 41.20 -29.32 30.96
CA ASP A 135 41.71 -29.01 29.63
C ASP A 135 42.00 -27.52 29.47
N LYS A 136 43.14 -27.20 28.84
CA LYS A 136 43.51 -25.81 28.56
C LYS A 136 42.71 -25.27 27.38
N ILE A 137 41.63 -24.55 27.68
CA ILE A 137 40.79 -23.86 26.70
C ILE A 137 41.16 -22.37 26.64
N LEU A 138 41.12 -21.78 25.44
CA LEU A 138 41.40 -20.36 25.27
C LEU A 138 40.43 -19.48 26.10
N PRO A 139 40.91 -18.41 26.75
CA PRO A 139 40.09 -17.55 27.62
C PRO A 139 38.85 -16.97 26.94
N TYR A 140 38.99 -16.58 25.67
CA TYR A 140 37.89 -16.01 24.89
C TYR A 140 36.79 -17.04 24.58
N THR A 141 37.17 -18.29 24.29
CA THR A 141 36.23 -19.40 24.04
C THR A 141 35.40 -19.73 25.29
N LEU A 142 36.02 -19.65 26.48
CA LEU A 142 35.31 -19.83 27.76
C LEU A 142 34.31 -18.71 28.03
N LYS A 143 34.69 -17.46 27.72
CA LYS A 143 33.79 -16.31 27.84
C LYS A 143 32.53 -16.50 26.99
N CYS A 144 32.69 -16.82 25.71
CA CYS A 144 31.56 -17.05 24.80
C CYS A 144 30.66 -18.22 25.23
N ALA A 145 31.24 -19.31 25.75
CA ALA A 145 30.46 -20.45 26.25
C ALA A 145 29.64 -20.09 27.51
N ARG A 146 30.22 -19.32 28.45
CA ARG A 146 29.52 -18.86 29.66
C ARG A 146 28.38 -17.89 29.33
N GLU A 147 28.64 -16.93 28.44
CA GLU A 147 27.63 -15.97 27.96
C GLU A 147 26.47 -16.69 27.25
N ALA A 148 26.76 -17.69 26.41
CA ALA A 148 25.72 -18.47 25.72
C ALA A 148 24.79 -19.22 26.67
N VAL A 149 25.30 -19.72 27.80
CA VAL A 149 24.51 -20.41 28.85
C VAL A 149 23.84 -19.43 29.81
N GLY A 150 24.24 -18.15 29.81
CA GLY A 150 23.67 -17.10 30.67
C GLY A 150 24.34 -16.97 32.04
N GLN A 151 25.56 -17.51 32.22
CA GLN A 151 26.36 -17.26 33.42
C GLN A 151 26.99 -15.86 33.29
N GLN A 152 26.53 -14.91 34.11
CA GLN A 152 27.14 -13.58 34.18
C GLN A 152 28.55 -13.67 34.75
N PHE A 153 29.49 -13.04 34.06
CA PHE A 153 30.89 -12.95 34.47
C PHE A 153 31.04 -11.75 35.42
N SER A 154 31.33 -12.00 36.70
CA SER A 154 31.76 -10.94 37.62
C SER A 154 33.26 -10.73 37.44
N GLU A 155 33.65 -9.70 36.69
CA GLU A 155 35.04 -9.21 36.66
C GLU A 155 35.41 -8.71 38.06
N VAL A 156 36.10 -9.54 38.84
CA VAL A 156 36.87 -9.05 39.98
C VAL A 156 38.14 -8.44 39.38
N SER A 157 38.14 -7.11 39.28
CA SER A 157 39.29 -6.30 38.93
C SER A 157 40.43 -6.53 39.92
N ALA A 158 41.63 -6.76 39.38
CA ALA A 158 42.91 -6.61 40.06
C ALA A 158 43.67 -5.48 39.39
#